data_AF-A0A914UCW1-F1
#
_entry.id   AF-A0A914UCW1-F1
#
_cell.length_a   1.000
_cell.length_b   1.000
_cell.length_c   1.000
_cell.angle_alpha   90.00
_cell.angle_beta   90.00
_cell.angle_gamma   90.00
#
_symmetry.space_group_name_H-M   'P 1'
#
loop_
_entity.id
_entity.type
_entity.pdbx_description
1 polymer ?
#
loop_
_entity_poly.entity_id
_entity_poly.type
_entity_poly.pdbx_seq_one_letter_code
_entity_poly.pdbx_strand_id
1 'polypeptide(L)'
;MSKNSPSSNNQIRPTKTAFEFFCEMIYDEEIKRNRDNGINDIVSKTDINQICQIKWPNLPDRDKQRFYDLESKDLERYQAEIGSYGHGRSVHPKSAFFIFSHDKRQSLHEKFPNYDEFQIAQECLKLWNKLSPTEKNVWEQQAYEGNF
;
A
#
# COMPACT_ATOMS: atom_id res chain seq x y z
N MET A 1 14.47 -30.32 10.15
CA MET A 1 13.50 -29.98 9.08
C MET A 1 13.06 -28.54 9.28
N SER A 2 13.87 -27.58 8.81
CA SER A 2 13.52 -26.15 8.89
C SER A 2 12.77 -25.78 7.62
N LYS A 3 11.47 -25.54 7.76
CA LYS A 3 10.62 -25.03 6.69
C LYS A 3 10.97 -23.55 6.50
N ASN A 4 11.89 -23.25 5.58
CA ASN A 4 11.99 -21.92 4.99
C ASN A 4 10.75 -21.73 4.10
N SER A 5 9.70 -21.14 4.66
CA SER A 5 8.66 -20.53 3.85
C SER A 5 9.20 -19.19 3.33
N PRO A 6 9.25 -18.96 2.00
CA PRO A 6 9.56 -17.64 1.49
C PRO A 6 8.35 -16.75 1.78
N SER A 7 8.51 -15.79 2.70
CA SER A 7 7.51 -14.73 2.90
C SER A 7 7.52 -13.80 1.69
N SER A 8 6.89 -14.22 0.60
CA SER A 8 6.48 -13.34 -0.50
C SER A 8 5.27 -12.52 -0.05
N ASN A 9 5.48 -11.66 0.95
CA ASN A 9 4.59 -10.55 1.21
C ASN A 9 5.09 -9.41 0.32
N ASN A 10 4.56 -9.33 -0.89
CA ASN A 10 4.84 -8.24 -1.81
C ASN A 10 4.39 -6.88 -1.26
N GLN A 11 3.85 -6.78 -0.04
CA GLN A 11 3.33 -5.55 0.55
C GLN A 11 4.39 -4.44 0.54
N ILE A 12 4.07 -3.32 -0.12
CA ILE A 12 4.87 -2.10 -0.07
C ILE A 12 4.97 -1.69 1.39
N ARG A 13 6.19 -1.68 1.92
CA ARG A 13 6.40 -1.26 3.31
C ARG A 13 6.05 0.23 3.45
N PRO A 14 5.36 0.63 4.53
CA PRO A 14 5.05 2.04 4.79
C PRO A 14 6.31 2.88 4.90
N THR A 15 6.16 4.19 4.70
CA THR A 15 7.26 5.14 4.86
C THR A 15 7.69 5.23 6.31
N LYS A 16 9.00 5.42 6.54
CA LYS A 16 9.56 5.74 7.84
C LYS A 16 9.81 7.24 7.99
N THR A 17 9.50 7.75 9.17
CA THR A 17 9.81 9.12 9.60
C THR A 17 11.28 9.28 9.98
N ALA A 18 11.77 10.52 10.01
CA ALA A 18 13.12 10.82 10.48
C ALA A 18 13.40 10.29 11.90
N PHE A 19 12.41 10.34 12.79
CA PHE A 19 12.54 9.81 14.16
C PHE A 19 12.65 8.28 14.18
N GLU A 20 11.92 7.57 13.33
CA GLU A 20 12.03 6.10 13.23
C GLU A 20 13.40 5.67 12.71
N PHE A 21 13.95 6.37 11.71
CA PHE A 21 15.33 6.14 11.27
C PHE A 21 16.36 6.41 12.37
N PHE A 22 16.11 7.43 13.21
CA PHE A 22 16.97 7.69 14.36
C PHE A 22 16.89 6.56 15.41
N CYS A 23 15.70 6.08 15.73
CA CYS A 23 15.51 4.95 16.63
C CYS A 23 16.22 3.68 16.14
N GLU A 24 16.17 3.40 14.84
CA GLU A 24 16.88 2.27 14.23
C GLU A 24 18.39 2.43 14.31
N MET A 25 18.92 3.63 14.05
CA MET A 25 20.36 3.90 14.20
C MET A 25 20.83 3.63 15.64
N ILE A 26 20.10 4.12 16.64
CA ILE A 26 20.46 3.89 18.05
C ILE A 26 20.35 2.40 18.41
N TYR A 27 19.34 1.71 17.89
CA TYR A 27 19.17 0.27 18.09
C TYR A 27 20.35 -0.53 17.51
N ASP A 28 20.77 -0.24 16.28
CA ASP A 28 21.88 -0.89 15.61
C ASP A 28 23.23 -0.62 16.30
N GLU A 29 23.42 0.62 16.79
CA GLU A 29 24.59 0.98 17.60
C GLU A 29 24.65 0.18 18.90
N GLU A 30 23.52 -0.03 19.58
CA GLU A 30 23.46 -0.80 20.83
C GLU A 30 23.73 -2.29 20.58
N ILE A 31 23.15 -2.87 19.52
CA ILE A 31 23.45 -4.25 19.12
C ILE A 31 24.93 -4.42 18.83
N LYS A 32 25.52 -3.48 18.08
CA LYS A 32 26.93 -3.53 17.73
C LYS A 32 27.80 -3.42 18.98
N ARG A 33 27.48 -2.50 19.90
CA ARG A 33 28.20 -2.36 21.17
C ARG A 33 28.12 -3.63 22.02
N ASN A 34 26.94 -4.23 22.13
CA ASN A 34 26.76 -5.48 22.86
C ASN A 34 27.62 -6.59 22.26
N ARG A 35 27.61 -6.73 20.93
CA ARG A 35 28.45 -7.68 20.20
C ARG A 35 29.95 -7.45 20.45
N ASP A 36 30.41 -6.20 20.35
CA ASP A 36 31.83 -5.85 20.51
C ASP A 36 32.33 -6.09 21.94
N ASN A 37 31.44 -5.97 22.94
CA ASN A 37 31.72 -6.25 24.35
C ASN A 37 31.47 -7.71 24.76
N GLY A 38 31.05 -8.58 23.84
CA GLY A 38 30.71 -9.98 24.14
C GLY A 38 29.44 -10.16 24.99
N ILE A 39 28.59 -9.13 25.06
CA ILE A 39 27.30 -9.16 25.74
C ILE A 39 26.27 -9.78 24.80
N ASN A 40 25.66 -10.89 25.21
CA ASN A 40 24.64 -11.61 24.43
C ASN A 40 23.23 -11.33 24.96
N ASP A 41 22.97 -10.08 25.33
CA ASP A 41 21.69 -9.63 25.85
C ASP A 41 20.82 -9.02 24.76
N ILE A 42 19.50 -9.19 24.89
CA ILE A 42 18.53 -8.72 23.91
C ILE A 42 18.33 -7.22 24.11
N VAL A 43 18.63 -6.43 23.07
CA VAL A 43 18.36 -4.98 23.09
C VAL A 43 16.85 -4.73 23.13
N SER A 44 16.39 -4.15 24.23
CA SER A 44 14.99 -3.77 24.46
C SER A 44 14.59 -2.56 23.61
N LYS A 45 13.57 -2.72 22.75
CA LYS A 45 13.03 -1.61 21.95
C LYS A 45 12.43 -0.50 22.82
N THR A 46 11.89 -0.84 23.99
CA THR A 46 11.35 0.14 24.94
C THR A 46 12.45 1.06 25.45
N ASP A 47 13.61 0.49 25.78
CA ASP A 47 14.75 1.24 26.32
C ASP A 47 15.35 2.13 25.23
N ILE A 48 15.46 1.62 24.00
CA ILE A 48 15.86 2.43 22.85
C ILE A 48 14.89 3.59 22.62
N ASN A 49 13.58 3.35 22.67
CA ASN A 49 12.60 4.41 22.49
C ASN A 49 12.73 5.50 23.57
N GLN A 50 12.95 5.13 24.83
CA GLN A 50 13.21 6.09 25.91
C GLN A 50 14.49 6.92 25.67
N ILE A 51 15.58 6.26 25.26
CA ILE A 51 16.83 6.94 24.89
C ILE A 51 16.58 7.92 23.74
N CYS A 52 15.80 7.52 22.73
CA CYS A 52 15.54 8.32 21.56
C CYS A 52 14.68 9.55 21.87
N GLN A 53 13.67 9.41 22.74
CA GLN A 53 12.84 10.54 23.21
C GLN A 53 13.67 11.61 23.92
N ILE A 54 14.75 11.24 24.61
CA ILE A 54 15.66 12.18 25.26
C ILE A 54 16.65 12.78 24.26
N LYS A 55 17.25 11.95 23.40
CA LYS A 55 18.30 12.40 22.48
C LYS A 55 17.77 13.24 21.33
N TRP A 56 16.62 12.89 20.77
CA TRP A 56 16.10 13.53 19.55
C TRP A 56 15.89 15.04 19.71
N PRO A 57 15.23 15.55 20.78
CA PRO A 57 15.09 17.00 20.98
C PRO A 57 16.44 17.72 21.11
N ASN A 58 17.41 17.07 21.76
CA ASN A 58 18.75 17.59 22.02
C ASN A 58 19.75 17.41 20.87
N LEU A 59 19.34 16.73 19.79
CA LEU A 59 20.18 16.52 18.63
C LEU A 59 20.30 17.83 17.82
N PRO A 60 21.52 18.25 17.41
CA PRO A 60 21.69 19.43 16.57
C PRO A 60 20.89 19.34 15.27
N ASP A 61 20.36 20.45 14.79
CA ASP A 61 19.54 20.47 13.56
C ASP A 61 20.31 19.95 12.34
N ARG A 62 21.63 20.19 12.30
CA ARG A 62 22.53 19.64 11.28
C ARG A 62 22.51 18.10 11.26
N ASP A 63 22.45 17.48 12.44
CA ASP A 63 22.46 16.03 12.55
C ASP A 63 21.05 15.46 12.30
N LYS A 64 20.00 16.19 12.72
CA LYS A 64 18.60 15.89 12.36
C LYS A 64 18.38 15.93 10.84
N GLN A 65 19.04 16.86 10.13
CA GLN A 65 18.92 17.01 8.68
C GLN A 65 19.16 15.69 7.95
N ARG A 66 20.16 14.91 8.37
CA ARG A 66 20.46 13.61 7.76
C ARG A 66 19.26 12.65 7.85
N PHE A 67 18.49 12.68 8.93
CA PHE A 67 17.32 11.81 9.09
C PHE A 67 16.13 12.31 8.28
N TYR A 68 15.95 13.63 8.13
CA TYR A 68 14.96 14.20 7.21
C TYR A 68 15.27 13.90 5.74
N ASP A 69 16.55 13.88 5.36
CA ASP A 69 16.98 13.45 4.03
C ASP A 69 16.67 11.95 3.79
N LEU A 70 16.82 11.12 4.84
CA LEU A 70 16.45 9.69 4.78
C LEU A 70 14.93 9.49 4.64
N GLU A 71 14.14 10.24 5.41
CA GLU A 71 12.68 10.25 5.28
C GLU A 71 12.24 10.66 3.88
N SER A 72 12.84 11.70 3.32
CA SER A 72 12.54 12.17 1.96
C SER A 72 12.83 11.08 0.91
N LYS A 73 13.97 10.39 1.03
CA LYS A 73 14.33 9.27 0.15
C LYS A 73 13.42 8.06 0.33
N ASP A 74 12.98 7.76 1.55
CA ASP A 74 12.07 6.65 1.79
C ASP A 74 10.66 6.93 1.27
N LEU A 75 10.24 8.20 1.31
CA LEU A 75 9.03 8.67 0.65
C LEU A 75 9.13 8.54 -0.87
N GLU A 76 10.23 8.96 -1.50
CA GLU A 76 10.46 8.77 -2.94
C GLU A 76 10.41 7.30 -3.34
N ARG A 77 11.07 6.43 -2.57
CA ARG A 77 10.98 4.97 -2.75
C ARG A 77 9.53 4.50 -2.65
N TYR A 78 8.80 4.89 -1.60
CA TYR A 78 7.42 4.46 -1.41
C TYR A 78 6.53 4.89 -2.58
N GLN A 79 6.69 6.14 -3.06
CA GLN A 79 5.98 6.64 -4.24
C GLN A 79 6.33 5.85 -5.50
N ALA A 80 7.61 5.53 -5.72
CA ALA A 80 8.05 4.71 -6.84
C ALA A 80 7.51 3.27 -6.75
N GLU A 81 7.50 2.67 -5.56
CA GLU A 81 6.95 1.34 -5.30
C GLU A 81 5.43 1.33 -5.54
N ILE A 82 4.68 2.32 -5.05
CA ILE A 82 3.22 2.46 -5.26
C ILE A 82 2.90 2.69 -6.74
N GLY A 83 3.63 3.57 -7.42
CA GLY A 83 3.48 3.81 -8.85
C GLY A 83 3.74 2.55 -9.68
N SER A 84 4.74 1.76 -9.28
CA SER A 84 5.07 0.48 -9.93
C SER A 84 4.10 -0.65 -9.57
N TYR A 85 3.45 -0.59 -8.40
CA TYR A 85 2.50 -1.59 -7.92
C TYR A 85 1.23 -1.68 -8.80
N GLY A 86 0.85 -0.55 -9.42
CA GLY A 86 -0.22 -0.49 -10.40
C GLY A 86 0.12 -1.13 -11.75
N HIS A 87 1.41 -1.28 -12.07
CA HIS A 87 1.88 -1.91 -13.31
C HIS A 87 2.14 -3.41 -13.17
N GLY A 88 2.21 -3.95 -11.95
CA GLY A 88 2.41 -5.38 -11.67
C GLY A 88 1.12 -6.16 -11.43
N ARG A 89 0.00 -5.48 -11.11
CA ARG A 89 -1.31 -6.09 -11.29
C ARG A 89 -1.70 -5.84 -12.73
N SER A 90 -1.59 -6.88 -13.55
CA SER A 90 -2.47 -6.98 -14.71
C SER A 90 -3.87 -6.61 -14.23
N VAL A 91 -4.39 -5.46 -14.70
CA VAL A 91 -5.81 -5.16 -14.63
C VAL A 91 -6.41 -6.39 -15.27
N HIS A 92 -6.96 -7.30 -14.47
CA HIS A 92 -7.63 -8.47 -15.04
C HIS A 92 -8.57 -7.90 -16.08
N PRO A 93 -8.60 -8.46 -17.32
CA PRO A 93 -9.42 -7.93 -18.39
C PRO A 93 -10.78 -7.62 -17.78
N LYS A 94 -11.12 -6.32 -17.76
CA LYS A 94 -12.24 -5.81 -16.96
C LYS A 94 -13.42 -6.67 -17.35
N SER A 95 -13.97 -7.45 -16.41
CA SER A 95 -15.10 -8.34 -16.71
C SER A 95 -16.17 -7.56 -17.46
N ALA A 96 -16.88 -8.19 -18.39
CA ALA A 96 -17.99 -7.59 -19.12
C ALA A 96 -18.96 -6.82 -18.20
N PHE A 97 -19.19 -7.35 -16.98
CA PHE A 97 -19.98 -6.68 -15.95
C PHE A 97 -19.34 -5.40 -15.41
N PHE A 98 -18.01 -5.35 -15.26
CA PHE A 98 -17.30 -4.16 -14.78
C PHE A 98 -17.42 -3.00 -15.77
N ILE A 99 -17.29 -3.27 -17.07
CA ILE A 99 -17.47 -2.25 -18.13
C ILE A 99 -18.93 -1.80 -18.18
N PHE A 100 -19.86 -2.76 -18.19
CA PHE A 100 -21.29 -2.47 -18.16
C PHE A 100 -21.71 -1.63 -16.95
N SER A 101 -21.27 -2.02 -15.75
CA SER A 101 -21.63 -1.31 -14.53
C SER A 101 -21.02 0.09 -14.47
N HIS A 102 -19.81 0.29 -15.01
CA HIS A 102 -19.21 1.63 -15.13
C HIS A 102 -20.03 2.54 -16.06
N ASP A 103 -20.42 2.05 -17.25
CA ASP A 103 -21.25 2.80 -18.19
C ASP A 103 -22.62 3.14 -17.60
N LYS A 104 -23.28 2.16 -16.95
CA LYS A 104 -24.64 2.35 -16.41
C LYS A 104 -24.70 3.10 -15.10
N ARG A 105 -23.64 3.10 -14.29
CA ARG A 105 -23.58 3.85 -13.02
C ARG A 105 -23.88 5.33 -13.23
N GLN A 106 -23.27 5.97 -14.23
CA GLN A 106 -23.51 7.39 -14.50
C GLN A 106 -24.99 7.66 -14.82
N SER A 107 -25.59 6.88 -15.73
CA SER A 107 -27.01 7.00 -16.05
C SER A 107 -27.95 6.70 -14.86
N LEU A 108 -27.55 5.81 -13.95
CA LEU A 108 -28.33 5.49 -12.77
C LEU A 108 -28.21 6.57 -11.69
N HIS A 109 -27.04 7.18 -11.53
CA HIS A 109 -26.87 8.34 -10.65
C HIS A 109 -27.73 9.53 -11.11
N GLU A 110 -27.84 9.75 -12.43
CA GLU A 110 -28.70 10.80 -12.98
C GLU A 110 -30.20 10.50 -12.76
N LYS A 111 -30.61 9.24 -12.89
CA LYS A 111 -32.01 8.82 -12.69
C LYS A 111 -32.41 8.69 -11.22
N PHE A 112 -31.46 8.34 -10.36
CA PHE A 112 -31.65 8.12 -8.93
C PHE A 112 -30.60 8.92 -8.14
N PRO A 113 -30.67 10.27 -8.15
CA PRO A 113 -29.70 11.10 -7.44
C PRO A 113 -29.73 10.93 -5.92
N ASN A 114 -30.78 10.31 -5.38
CA ASN A 114 -30.95 10.03 -3.96
C ASN A 114 -30.43 8.64 -3.55
N TYR A 115 -29.94 7.83 -4.48
CA TYR A 115 -29.42 6.49 -4.19
C TYR A 115 -27.94 6.57 -3.80
N ASP A 116 -27.58 5.80 -2.79
CA ASP A 116 -26.18 5.61 -2.40
C ASP A 116 -25.45 4.66 -3.37
N GLU A 117 -24.12 4.72 -3.37
CA GLU A 117 -23.22 3.95 -4.24
C GLU A 117 -23.55 2.44 -4.19
N PHE A 118 -23.88 1.92 -3.01
CA PHE A 118 -24.31 0.52 -2.85
C PHE A 118 -25.63 0.23 -3.57
N GLN A 119 -26.61 1.13 -3.49
CA GLN A 119 -27.93 0.96 -4.12
C GLN A 119 -27.81 1.04 -5.64
N ILE A 120 -26.98 1.95 -6.16
CA ILE A 120 -26.66 2.03 -7.59
C ILE A 120 -25.97 0.74 -8.06
N ALA A 121 -25.04 0.19 -7.28
CA ALA A 121 -24.38 -1.07 -7.61
C ALA A 121 -25.37 -2.25 -7.67
N GLN A 122 -26.34 -2.30 -6.76
CA GLN A 122 -27.42 -3.30 -6.78
C GLN A 122 -28.29 -3.16 -8.04
N GLU A 123 -28.64 -1.94 -8.45
CA GLU A 123 -29.40 -1.71 -9.67
C GLU A 123 -28.61 -2.12 -10.94
N CYS A 124 -27.31 -1.83 -11.00
CA CYS A 124 -26.45 -2.34 -12.06
C CYS A 124 -26.47 -3.87 -12.13
N LEU A 125 -26.40 -4.56 -10.98
CA LEU A 125 -26.44 -6.03 -10.95
C LEU A 125 -27.79 -6.58 -11.44
N LYS A 126 -28.90 -5.93 -11.06
CA LYS A 126 -30.24 -6.29 -11.55
C LYS A 126 -30.36 -6.11 -13.06
N LEU A 127 -29.86 -5.00 -13.60
CA LEU A 127 -29.87 -4.76 -15.04
C LEU A 127 -29.02 -5.78 -15.79
N TRP A 128 -27.81 -6.08 -15.28
CA TRP A 128 -26.95 -7.11 -15.84
C TRP A 128 -27.62 -8.49 -15.89
N ASN A 129 -28.31 -8.89 -14.82
CA ASN A 129 -29.02 -10.18 -14.78
C ASN A 129 -30.21 -10.25 -15.76
N LYS A 130 -30.77 -9.10 -16.15
CA LYS A 130 -31.86 -9.01 -17.13
C LYS A 130 -31.37 -9.01 -18.58
N LEU A 131 -30.10 -8.71 -18.84
CA LEU A 131 -29.55 -8.74 -20.19
C LEU A 131 -29.60 -10.15 -20.77
N SER A 132 -29.94 -10.23 -22.06
CA SER A 132 -29.88 -11.47 -22.82
C SER A 132 -28.42 -11.93 -23.03
N PRO A 133 -28.19 -13.23 -23.35
CA PRO A 133 -26.85 -13.73 -23.67
C PRO A 133 -26.19 -12.95 -24.82
N THR A 134 -26.97 -12.52 -25.82
CA THR A 134 -26.48 -11.74 -26.97
C THR A 134 -25.98 -10.35 -26.54
N GLU A 135 -26.73 -9.66 -25.68
CA GLU A 135 -26.33 -8.34 -25.17
C GLU A 135 -25.11 -8.46 -24.25
N LYS A 136 -25.07 -9.48 -23.39
CA LYS A 136 -23.89 -9.78 -22.57
C LYS A 136 -22.65 -10.04 -23.42
N ASN A 137 -22.80 -10.75 -24.54
CA ASN A 137 -21.70 -11.05 -25.43
C ASN A 137 -21.06 -9.79 -26.05
N VAL A 138 -21.84 -8.74 -26.32
CA VAL A 138 -21.28 -7.44 -26.77
C VAL A 138 -20.38 -6.83 -25.69
N TRP A 139 -20.80 -6.87 -24.43
CA TRP A 139 -19.97 -6.39 -23.31
C TRP A 139 -18.76 -7.30 -23.04
N GLU A 140 -18.89 -8.61 -23.28
CA GLU A 140 -17.77 -9.58 -23.23
C GLU A 140 -16.75 -9.33 -24.34
N GLN A 141 -17.20 -9.03 -25.56
CA GLN A 141 -16.33 -8.64 -26.67
C GLN A 141 -15.64 -7.30 -26.38
N GLN A 142 -16.35 -6.30 -25.87
CA GLN A 142 -15.74 -5.02 -25.46
C GLN A 142 -14.71 -5.20 -24.34
N ALA A 143 -14.98 -6.11 -23.39
CA ALA A 143 -14.03 -6.48 -22.35
C ALA A 143 -12.79 -7.19 -22.89
N TYR A 144 -12.96 -7.99 -23.94
CA TYR A 144 -11.89 -8.72 -24.61
C TYR A 144 -11.04 -7.83 -25.53
N GLU A 145 -11.67 -6.90 -26.26
CA GLU A 145 -11.01 -5.96 -27.17
C GLU A 145 -10.35 -4.79 -26.44
N GLY A 146 -10.90 -4.38 -25.30
CA GLY A 146 -10.37 -3.33 -24.43
C GLY A 146 -9.14 -3.76 -23.61
N ASN A 147 -8.21 -4.48 -24.23
CA ASN A 147 -6.93 -4.90 -23.65
C ASN A 147 -6.09 -3.64 -23.30
N PHE A 148 -6.22 -3.16 -22.06
CA PHE A 148 -5.44 -2.05 -21.47
C PHE A 148 -4.39 -2.60 -20.50
#